data_AF-X0X6Y0-F1
#
_entry.id   AF-X0X6Y0-F1
#
_cell.length_a   1.000
_cell.length_b   1.000
_cell.length_c   1.000
_cell.angle_alpha   90.00
_cell.angle_beta   90.00
_cell.angle_gamma   90.00
#
_symmetry.space_group_name_H-M   'P 1'
#
loop_
_entity.id
_entity.type
_entity.pdbx_description
1 polymer ?
#
loop_
_entity_poly.entity_id
_entity_poly.type
_entity_poly.pdbx_seq_one_letter_code
_entity_poly.pdbx_strand_id
1 'polypeptide(L)'
;ILDGDGNQVFFDRYNLLDWAVQKQRIMNTCKKYNAKLLLDSSGIGDPIFDDLKRMGLKAEGYKFTSESKKMLIESLMMAFEQKKIKILDDPTQKNELEIFEFRRNPSGIIHYSAPDGYHDDCVIALALANWRLQNKGVVPRIWRA
;
A
#
# COMPACT_ATOMS: atom_id res chain seq x y z
N ILE A 1 5.84 7.19 -2.32
CA ILE A 1 6.23 7.05 -3.75
C ILE A 1 7.51 6.27 -3.81
N LEU A 2 7.54 5.19 -4.62
CA LEU A 2 8.77 4.51 -5.00
C LEU A 2 9.14 4.91 -6.42
N ASP A 3 10.44 5.12 -6.67
CA ASP A 3 10.95 5.31 -8.03
C ASP A 3 11.07 3.96 -8.78
N GLY A 4 11.65 4.00 -9.99
CA GLY A 4 11.81 2.82 -10.83
C GLY A 4 12.77 1.76 -10.28
N ASP A 5 13.65 2.15 -9.36
CA ASP A 5 14.72 1.33 -8.78
C ASP A 5 14.35 0.84 -7.36
N GLY A 6 13.16 1.20 -6.88
CA GLY A 6 12.66 0.83 -5.55
C GLY A 6 13.13 1.75 -4.42
N ASN A 7 13.66 2.93 -4.72
CA ASN A 7 13.93 3.93 -3.69
C ASN A 7 12.66 4.72 -3.37
N GLN A 8 12.38 4.87 -2.08
CA GLN A 8 11.32 5.74 -1.62
C GLN A 8 11.78 7.19 -1.71
N VAL A 9 11.12 7.95 -2.59
CA VAL A 9 11.47 9.36 -2.89
C VAL A 9 10.50 10.35 -2.28
N PHE A 10 9.39 9.86 -1.72
CA PHE A 10 8.39 10.66 -1.05
C PHE A 10 7.57 9.81 -0.07
N PHE A 11 7.31 10.37 1.10
CA PHE A 11 6.47 9.83 2.15
C PHE A 11 5.60 10.97 2.70
N ASP A 12 4.33 10.68 2.97
CA ASP A 12 3.39 11.63 3.56
C ASP A 12 2.42 10.84 4.44
N ARG A 13 2.40 11.15 5.73
CA ARG A 13 1.46 10.59 6.71
C ARG A 13 0.64 11.73 7.29
N TYR A 14 -0.67 11.54 7.35
CA TYR A 14 -1.60 12.48 7.94
C TYR A 14 -2.74 11.75 8.61
N ASN A 15 -3.31 12.37 9.63
CA ASN A 15 -4.49 11.90 10.35
C ASN A 15 -5.50 13.07 10.43
N LEU A 16 -6.79 12.76 10.57
CA LEU A 16 -7.86 13.74 10.80
C LEU A 16 -7.96 14.86 9.73
N LEU A 17 -7.72 14.53 8.45
CA LEU A 17 -7.94 15.46 7.34
C LEU A 17 -9.32 15.22 6.70
N ASP A 18 -9.96 16.30 6.25
CA ASP A 18 -11.15 16.21 5.41
C ASP A 18 -10.87 15.43 4.11
N TRP A 19 -11.84 14.63 3.66
CA TRP A 19 -11.71 13.77 2.48
C TRP A 19 -11.35 14.54 1.20
N ALA A 20 -11.87 15.75 1.00
CA ALA A 20 -11.52 16.55 -0.16
C ALA A 20 -10.04 16.96 -0.13
N VAL A 21 -9.53 17.32 1.04
CA VAL A 21 -8.12 17.67 1.25
C VAL A 21 -7.22 16.46 1.02
N GLN A 22 -7.58 15.28 1.55
CA GLN A 22 -6.85 14.04 1.31
C GLN A 22 -6.75 13.72 -0.18
N LYS A 23 -7.87 13.75 -0.91
CA LYS A 23 -7.91 13.52 -2.37
C LYS A 23 -7.04 14.51 -3.13
N GLN A 24 -7.08 15.80 -2.76
CA GLN A 24 -6.27 16.82 -3.41
C GLN A 24 -4.76 16.60 -3.19
N ARG A 25 -4.36 16.21 -1.97
CA ARG A 25 -2.96 15.86 -1.66
C ARG A 25 -2.49 14.65 -2.46
N ILE A 26 -3.29 13.59 -2.51
CA ILE A 26 -2.99 12.39 -3.32
C ILE A 26 -2.83 12.81 -4.79
N MET A 27 -3.76 13.60 -5.33
CA MET A 27 -3.69 14.07 -6.72
C MET A 27 -2.44 14.90 -6.99
N ASN A 28 -2.13 15.87 -6.14
CA ASN A 28 -0.96 16.73 -6.30
C ASN A 28 0.34 15.92 -6.25
N THR A 29 0.44 14.97 -5.32
CA THR A 29 1.59 14.06 -5.22
C THR A 29 1.71 13.18 -6.46
N CYS A 30 0.63 12.51 -6.89
CA CYS A 30 0.65 11.66 -8.08
C CYS A 30 1.02 12.46 -9.33
N LYS A 31 0.52 13.69 -9.50
CA LYS A 31 0.88 14.57 -10.63
C LYS A 31 2.35 15.00 -10.57
N LYS A 32 2.83 15.44 -9.40
CA LYS A 32 4.22 15.87 -9.19
C LYS A 32 5.23 14.79 -9.59
N TYR A 33 4.93 13.53 -9.28
CA TYR A 33 5.82 12.39 -9.56
C TYR A 33 5.42 11.57 -10.79
N ASN A 34 4.39 11.98 -11.55
CA ASN A 34 3.77 11.19 -12.63
C ASN A 34 3.51 9.71 -12.21
N ALA A 35 3.08 9.53 -10.96
CA ALA A 35 2.98 8.22 -10.33
C ALA A 35 1.67 7.52 -10.71
N LYS A 36 1.73 6.19 -10.81
CA LYS A 36 0.55 5.32 -10.81
C LYS A 36 0.17 5.02 -9.37
N LEU A 37 -1.12 5.08 -9.07
CA LEU A 37 -1.64 4.88 -7.72
C LEU A 37 -2.25 3.48 -7.60
N LEU A 38 -1.86 2.74 -6.56
CA LEU A 38 -2.54 1.51 -6.14
C LEU A 38 -3.09 1.74 -4.74
N LEU A 39 -4.39 1.51 -4.53
CA LEU A 39 -5.09 1.79 -3.27
C LEU A 39 -5.99 0.62 -2.87
N ASP A 40 -6.30 0.51 -1.59
CA ASP A 40 -7.29 -0.44 -1.08
C ASP A 40 -8.68 -0.13 -1.66
N SER A 41 -9.34 -1.14 -2.23
CA SER A 41 -10.71 -1.07 -2.74
C SER A 41 -11.63 -2.18 -2.18
N SER A 42 -11.43 -2.58 -0.91
CA SER A 42 -12.10 -3.73 -0.28
C SER A 42 -13.39 -3.41 0.46
N GLY A 43 -13.57 -2.17 0.91
CA GLY A 43 -14.73 -1.71 1.67
C GLY A 43 -15.38 -0.47 1.06
N ILE A 44 -16.46 0.03 1.67
CA ILE A 44 -17.17 1.27 1.28
C ILE A 44 -16.13 2.38 1.03
N GLY A 45 -15.83 2.63 -0.24
CA GLY A 45 -14.54 3.19 -0.66
C GLY A 45 -14.34 3.25 -2.18
N ASP A 46 -15.20 2.57 -2.95
CA ASP A 46 -15.37 2.84 -4.38
C ASP A 46 -15.58 4.34 -4.70
N PRO A 47 -16.23 5.19 -3.86
CA PRO A 47 -16.32 6.62 -4.15
C PRO A 47 -14.96 7.32 -4.21
N ILE A 48 -14.00 6.98 -3.34
CA ILE A 48 -12.67 7.61 -3.34
C ILE A 48 -11.88 7.14 -4.56
N PHE A 49 -11.92 5.84 -4.86
CA PHE A 49 -11.30 5.30 -6.05
C PHE A 49 -11.84 5.96 -7.33
N ASP A 50 -13.17 6.02 -7.46
CA ASP A 50 -13.85 6.62 -8.59
C ASP A 50 -13.61 8.12 -8.67
N ASP A 51 -13.58 8.83 -7.54
CA ASP A 51 -13.22 10.24 -7.47
C ASP A 51 -11.79 10.49 -7.96
N LEU A 52 -10.82 9.72 -7.46
CA LEU A 52 -9.41 9.85 -7.86
C LEU A 52 -9.24 9.55 -9.35
N LYS A 53 -9.99 8.58 -9.90
CA LYS A 53 -10.06 8.35 -11.35
C LYS A 53 -10.69 9.52 -12.11
N ARG A 54 -11.81 10.05 -11.64
CA ARG A 54 -12.47 11.25 -12.22
C ARG A 54 -11.57 12.48 -12.18
N MET A 55 -10.69 12.58 -11.18
CA MET A 55 -9.66 13.61 -11.07
C MET A 55 -8.46 13.40 -12.03
N GLY A 56 -8.50 12.37 -12.87
CA GLY A 56 -7.52 12.09 -13.92
C GLY A 56 -6.30 11.30 -13.46
N LEU A 57 -6.35 10.63 -12.30
CA LEU A 57 -5.24 9.82 -11.83
C LEU A 57 -5.22 8.44 -12.47
N LYS A 58 -4.01 7.92 -12.70
CA LYS A 58 -3.74 6.53 -13.10
C LYS A 58 -3.87 5.61 -11.89
N ALA A 59 -5.10 5.50 -11.37
CA ALA A 59 -5.43 4.75 -10.16
C ALA A 59 -5.92 3.32 -10.48
N GLU A 60 -5.44 2.36 -9.70
CA GLU A 60 -5.80 0.95 -9.72
C GLU A 60 -6.23 0.52 -8.30
N GLY A 61 -7.27 -0.32 -8.20
CA GLY A 61 -7.75 -0.85 -6.93
C GLY A 61 -7.09 -2.17 -6.58
N TYR A 62 -6.80 -2.37 -5.30
CA TYR A 62 -6.32 -3.62 -4.73
C TYR A 62 -7.34 -4.12 -3.70
N LYS A 63 -7.93 -5.30 -3.92
CA LYS A 63 -8.88 -5.88 -2.98
C LYS A 63 -8.14 -6.81 -2.01
N PHE A 64 -8.22 -6.49 -0.73
CA PHE A 64 -7.71 -7.25 0.39
C PHE A 64 -8.64 -8.42 0.72
N THR A 65 -8.07 -9.60 0.62
CA THR A 65 -8.51 -10.85 1.26
C THR A 65 -7.37 -11.30 2.17
N SER A 66 -7.57 -12.29 3.03
CA SER A 66 -6.46 -12.84 3.84
C SER A 66 -5.32 -13.35 2.94
N GLU A 67 -5.66 -13.94 1.81
CA GLU A 67 -4.68 -14.42 0.82
C GLU A 67 -3.97 -13.28 0.10
N SER A 68 -4.69 -12.28 -0.41
CA SER A 68 -4.05 -11.17 -1.14
C SER A 68 -3.21 -10.31 -0.20
N LYS A 69 -3.66 -10.07 1.05
CA LYS A 69 -2.84 -9.38 2.07
C LYS A 69 -1.54 -10.14 2.31
N LYS A 70 -1.60 -11.46 2.46
CA LYS A 70 -0.40 -12.31 2.61
C LYS A 70 0.55 -12.16 1.43
N MET A 71 0.07 -12.30 0.20
CA MET A 71 0.89 -12.14 -1.01
C MET A 71 1.54 -10.75 -1.10
N LEU A 72 0.80 -9.71 -0.73
CA LEU A 72 1.26 -8.33 -0.72
C LEU A 72 2.43 -8.14 0.25
N ILE A 73 2.29 -8.64 1.48
CA ILE A 73 3.31 -8.53 2.51
C ILE A 73 4.53 -9.39 2.19
N GLU A 74 4.34 -10.64 1.75
CA GLU A 74 5.45 -11.51 1.35
C GLU A 74 6.26 -10.89 0.19
N SER A 75 5.59 -10.22 -0.76
CA SER A 75 6.25 -9.47 -1.82
C SER A 75 7.12 -8.32 -1.29
N LEU A 76 6.66 -7.61 -0.26
CA LEU A 76 7.44 -6.57 0.40
C LEU A 76 8.65 -7.15 1.15
N MET A 77 8.45 -8.24 1.90
CA MET A 77 9.52 -8.94 2.62
C MET A 77 10.63 -9.39 1.66
N MET A 78 10.26 -10.02 0.54
CA MET A 78 11.22 -10.42 -0.49
C MET A 78 11.99 -9.23 -1.09
N ALA A 79 11.33 -8.08 -1.25
CA ALA A 79 11.98 -6.87 -1.78
C ALA A 79 13.04 -6.32 -0.79
N PHE A 80 12.76 -6.36 0.51
CA PHE A 80 13.74 -6.01 1.55
C PHE A 80 14.91 -6.99 1.57
N GLU A 81 14.64 -8.30 1.58
CA GLU A 81 15.67 -9.35 1.61
C GLU A 81 16.64 -9.23 0.41
N GLN A 82 16.09 -8.95 -0.77
CA GLN A 82 16.87 -8.79 -1.99
C GLN A 82 17.49 -7.38 -2.14
N LYS A 83 17.35 -6.50 -1.14
CA LYS A 83 17.80 -5.09 -1.19
C LYS A 83 17.26 -4.33 -2.41
N LYS A 84 16.07 -4.69 -2.88
CA LYS A 84 15.35 -4.09 -4.00
C LYS A 84 14.48 -2.90 -3.60
N ILE A 85 14.35 -2.65 -2.30
CA ILE A 85 13.63 -1.49 -1.78
C ILE A 85 14.51 -0.75 -0.79
N LYS A 86 14.50 0.58 -0.87
CA LYS A 86 15.13 1.47 0.11
C LYS A 86 14.09 2.47 0.58
N ILE A 87 13.92 2.59 1.90
CA ILE A 87 12.94 3.49 2.49
C ILE A 87 13.60 4.78 2.96
N LEU A 88 12.81 5.84 3.10
CA LEU A 88 13.26 7.08 3.74
C LEU A 88 13.49 6.82 5.23
N ASP A 89 14.36 7.64 5.83
CA ASP A 89 14.57 7.62 7.28
C ASP A 89 13.43 8.35 8.00
N ASP A 90 12.25 7.71 8.00
CA ASP A 90 11.07 8.15 8.74
C ASP A 90 10.88 7.25 9.97
N PRO A 91 10.92 7.79 11.20
CA PRO A 91 10.88 6.99 12.43
C PRO A 91 9.55 6.25 12.59
N THR A 92 8.48 6.81 12.04
CA THR A 92 7.14 6.28 12.17
C THR A 92 6.96 5.06 11.27
N GLN A 93 7.36 5.17 10.00
CA GLN A 93 7.37 4.06 9.06
C GLN A 93 8.31 2.94 9.51
N LYS A 94 9.50 3.28 10.03
CA LYS A 94 10.44 2.31 10.59
C LYS A 94 9.82 1.52 11.75
N ASN A 95 9.25 2.23 12.72
CA ASN A 95 8.62 1.58 13.87
C ASN A 95 7.50 0.63 13.44
N GLU A 96 6.60 1.06 12.53
CA GLU A 96 5.53 0.18 12.04
C GLU A 96 6.07 -1.05 11.32
N LEU A 97 7.16 -0.93 10.53
CA LEU A 97 7.80 -2.08 9.88
C LEU A 97 8.46 -3.05 10.88
N GLU A 98 9.07 -2.53 11.95
CA GLU A 98 9.78 -3.33 12.96
C GLU A 98 8.82 -4.14 13.83
N ILE A 99 7.65 -3.60 14.16
CA ILE A 99 6.67 -4.27 15.02
C ILE A 99 5.67 -5.13 14.24
N PHE A 100 5.66 -5.07 12.91
CA PHE A 100 4.70 -5.79 12.08
C PHE A 100 4.87 -7.30 12.22
N GLU A 101 3.81 -8.01 12.59
CA GLU A 101 3.87 -9.43 12.94
C GLU A 101 2.92 -10.28 12.10
N PHE A 102 3.13 -11.59 12.16
CA PHE A 102 2.20 -12.58 11.64
C PHE A 102 1.57 -13.37 12.78
N ARG A 103 0.26 -13.62 12.68
CA ARG A 103 -0.49 -14.50 13.58
C ARG A 103 -1.03 -15.67 12.79
N ARG A 104 -0.91 -16.87 13.34
CA ARG A 104 -1.50 -18.08 12.77
C ARG A 104 -2.74 -18.44 13.57
N ASN A 105 -3.89 -18.53 12.90
CA ASN A 105 -5.12 -18.97 13.56
C ASN A 105 -5.13 -20.52 13.73
N PRO A 106 -6.07 -21.09 14.51
CA PRO A 106 -6.17 -22.55 14.70
C PRO A 106 -6.40 -23.34 13.40
N SER A 107 -7.02 -22.74 12.37
CA SER A 107 -7.21 -23.36 11.05
C SER A 107 -5.95 -23.28 10.18
N GLY A 108 -4.86 -22.71 10.68
CA GLY A 108 -3.58 -22.61 10.01
C GLY A 108 -3.42 -21.42 9.06
N ILE A 109 -4.43 -20.55 8.93
CA ILE A 109 -4.40 -19.34 8.11
C ILE A 109 -3.50 -18.31 8.79
N ILE A 110 -2.63 -17.69 7.99
CA ILE A 110 -1.71 -16.64 8.42
C ILE A 110 -2.35 -15.28 8.18
N HIS A 111 -2.33 -14.45 9.21
CA HIS A 111 -2.76 -13.06 9.17
C HIS A 111 -1.58 -12.16 9.48
N TYR A 112 -1.39 -11.11 8.69
CA TYR A 112 -0.36 -10.09 8.92
C TYR A 112 -1.01 -8.82 9.44
N SER A 113 -0.52 -8.30 10.56
CA SER A 113 -1.02 -7.08 11.20
C SER A 113 0.01 -6.48 12.14
N ALA A 114 -0.19 -5.22 12.50
CA ALA A 114 0.48 -4.67 13.68
C ALA A 114 -0.06 -5.33 14.97
N PRO A 115 0.69 -5.30 16.08
CA PRO A 115 0.19 -5.71 17.38
C PRO A 115 -0.98 -4.84 17.83
N ASP A 116 -1.74 -5.35 18.80
CA ASP A 116 -2.92 -4.66 19.32
C ASP A 116 -2.52 -3.28 19.87
N GLY A 117 -3.21 -2.22 19.42
CA GLY A 117 -2.91 -0.83 19.79
C GLY A 117 -1.94 -0.10 18.86
N TYR A 118 -1.46 -0.75 17.79
CA TYR A 118 -0.58 -0.15 16.79
C TYR A 118 -1.23 -0.09 15.40
N HIS A 119 -0.64 0.72 14.52
CA HIS A 119 -1.08 0.93 13.14
C HIS A 119 -0.21 0.17 12.15
N ASP A 120 -0.79 -0.22 11.01
CA ASP A 120 -0.07 -0.82 9.88
C ASP A 120 -0.15 0.01 8.59
N ASP A 121 -0.70 1.23 8.65
CA ASP A 121 -0.98 2.06 7.47
C ASP A 121 0.29 2.31 6.62
N CYS A 122 1.44 2.55 7.25
CA CYS A 122 2.70 2.81 6.54
C CYS A 122 3.24 1.54 5.88
N VAL A 123 3.06 0.39 6.54
CA VAL A 123 3.45 -0.92 6.00
C VAL A 123 2.59 -1.25 4.78
N ILE A 124 1.28 -1.09 4.90
CA ILE A 124 0.33 -1.37 3.80
C ILE A 124 0.56 -0.42 2.62
N ALA A 125 0.76 0.88 2.88
CA ALA A 125 1.07 1.85 1.83
C ALA A 125 2.37 1.51 1.08
N LEU A 126 3.41 1.09 1.81
CA LEU A 126 4.68 0.67 1.21
C LEU A 126 4.52 -0.63 0.41
N ALA A 127 3.76 -1.59 0.94
CA ALA A 127 3.52 -2.88 0.30
C ALA A 127 2.74 -2.71 -1.02
N LEU A 128 1.72 -1.85 -1.05
CA LEU A 128 1.00 -1.48 -2.28
C LEU A 128 1.91 -0.82 -3.32
N ALA A 129 2.77 0.11 -2.89
CA ALA A 129 3.71 0.77 -3.78
C ALA A 129 4.71 -0.23 -4.39
N ASN A 130 5.29 -1.12 -3.57
CA ASN A 130 6.19 -2.17 -4.03
C ASN A 130 5.48 -3.15 -4.97
N TRP A 131 4.28 -3.61 -4.61
CA TRP A 131 3.49 -4.51 -5.43
C TRP A 131 3.26 -3.96 -6.84
N ARG A 132 2.87 -2.68 -6.93
CA ARG A 132 2.65 -2.01 -8.22
C ARG A 132 3.93 -1.88 -9.04
N LEU A 133 5.08 -1.68 -8.38
CA LEU A 133 6.39 -1.57 -9.00
C LEU A 133 6.85 -2.92 -9.59
N GLN A 134 6.63 -4.02 -8.87
CA GLN A 134 7.01 -5.37 -9.32
C GLN A 134 6.07 -5.89 -10.43
N ASN A 135 4.77 -5.60 -10.34
CA ASN A 135 3.76 -6.14 -11.25
C ASN A 135 3.44 -5.20 -12.43
N LYS A 136 4.47 -4.71 -13.13
CA LYS A 136 4.29 -3.86 -14.33
C LYS A 136 3.52 -4.63 -15.43
N GLY A 137 2.19 -4.49 -15.44
CA GLY A 137 1.30 -5.08 -16.47
C GLY A 137 0.48 -6.29 -16.03
N VAL A 138 0.68 -6.81 -14.82
CA VAL A 138 -0.17 -7.86 -14.25
C VAL A 138 -1.14 -7.21 -13.27
N VAL A 139 -2.36 -6.93 -13.74
CA VAL A 139 -3.47 -6.58 -12.87
C VAL A 139 -3.85 -7.86 -12.11
N PRO A 140 -3.90 -7.87 -10.76
CA PRO A 140 -4.47 -8.99 -10.02
C PRO A 140 -5.95 -9.11 -10.37
N ARG A 141 -6.27 -9.92 -11.39
CA ARG A 141 -7.63 -10.38 -11.63
C ARG A 141 -7.91 -11.45 -10.60
N ILE A 142 -8.58 -11.05 -9.52
CA ILE A 142 -9.17 -12.00 -8.58
C ILE A 142 -10.23 -12.75 -9.38
N TRP A 143 -9.99 -14.03 -9.62
CA TRP A 143 -10.96 -14.92 -10.21
C TRP A 143 -12.17 -14.98 -9.27
N ARG A 144 -13.35 -14.65 -9.80
CA ARG A 144 -14.61 -15.02 -9.17
C ARG A 144 -14.93 -16.44 -9.66
N ALA A 145 -14.95 -17.39 -8.73
CA ALA A 145 -15.75 -18.60 -8.87
C ALA A 145 -17.12 -18.34 -8.22
#